data_AF-A0A0Q5IZ28-F1
#
_entry.id   AF-A0A0Q5IZ28-F1
#
_cell.length_a   1.000
_cell.length_b   1.000
_cell.length_c   1.000
_cell.angle_alpha   90.00
_cell.angle_beta   90.00
_cell.angle_gamma   90.00
#
_symmetry.space_group_name_H-M   'P 1'
#
loop_
_entity.id
_entity.type
_entity.pdbx_description
1 polymer ?
#
loop_
_entity_poly.entity_id
_entity_poly.type
_entity_poly.pdbx_seq_one_letter_code
_entity_poly.pdbx_strand_id
1 'polypeptide(L)'
;MHTANSIRSARNMLGAAFAVAVLAAGVSLPPSFAAPAAPVSVLLDSVPVSALQSLAIDLVQLRDDQRAQLAAAHDAARVQAYDERMGNLRQRIARHAGYFQATAPQGEQARQFAVVQQQLGQYLAQQRLANRALHAGDLYQAQALSLGQPGDTHQILWTELQNLQASVTKVGTPQHR
;
A
#
# COMPACT_ATOMS: atom_id res chain seq x y z
N MET A 1 -44.59 -34.60 -18.36
CA MET A 1 -44.50 -33.75 -19.55
C MET A 1 -43.06 -33.28 -19.73
N HIS A 2 -42.68 -33.13 -20.99
CA HIS A 2 -41.34 -33.12 -21.59
C HIS A 2 -40.21 -32.25 -20.99
N THR A 3 -39.04 -32.89 -21.07
CA THR A 3 -37.63 -32.45 -21.15
C THR A 3 -37.28 -31.31 -22.13
N ALA A 4 -36.28 -30.49 -21.79
CA ALA A 4 -35.13 -30.06 -22.65
C ALA A 4 -34.16 -29.19 -21.81
N ASN A 5 -32.96 -29.66 -21.43
CA ASN A 5 -31.68 -29.79 -22.14
C ASN A 5 -30.81 -28.51 -22.29
N SER A 6 -29.82 -28.42 -21.39
CA SER A 6 -28.39 -28.10 -21.57
C SER A 6 -27.89 -27.63 -22.95
N ILE A 7 -27.13 -26.52 -22.95
CA ILE A 7 -25.98 -26.36 -23.85
C ILE A 7 -24.72 -26.15 -23.00
N ARG A 8 -23.97 -27.25 -22.92
CA ARG A 8 -22.55 -27.34 -22.59
C ARG A 8 -21.77 -26.76 -23.79
N SER A 9 -20.95 -25.73 -23.58
CA SER A 9 -19.80 -25.48 -24.47
C SER A 9 -18.53 -25.46 -23.64
N ALA A 10 -17.74 -26.50 -23.86
CA ALA A 10 -16.44 -26.73 -23.29
C ALA A 10 -15.36 -26.18 -24.24
N ARG A 11 -14.13 -26.10 -23.70
CA ARG A 11 -12.83 -26.04 -24.42
C ARG A 11 -12.50 -24.66 -25.01
N ASN A 12 -11.26 -24.17 -24.99
CA ASN A 12 -9.98 -24.74 -24.56
C ASN A 12 -8.93 -23.60 -24.60
N MET A 13 -7.93 -23.76 -23.73
CA MET A 13 -6.51 -23.52 -24.01
C MET A 13 -5.91 -22.11 -23.98
N LEU A 14 -4.63 -22.13 -23.55
CA LEU A 14 -3.56 -21.12 -23.60
C LEU A 14 -3.48 -20.27 -22.31
N GLY A 15 -2.64 -20.59 -21.31
CA GLY A 15 -1.32 -21.20 -21.40
C GLY A 15 -0.31 -20.15 -21.86
N ALA A 16 0.19 -19.36 -20.93
CA ALA A 16 1.33 -18.46 -21.16
C ALA A 16 2.25 -18.52 -19.93
N ALA A 17 3.04 -19.60 -19.88
CA ALA A 17 4.25 -19.64 -19.09
C ALA A 17 5.30 -18.78 -19.82
N PHE A 18 5.62 -17.62 -19.27
CA PHE A 18 6.76 -16.83 -19.75
C PHE A 18 8.03 -17.40 -19.12
N ALA A 19 8.64 -18.36 -19.80
CA ALA A 19 10.04 -18.70 -19.64
C ALA A 19 10.85 -17.65 -20.42
N VAL A 20 11.56 -16.77 -19.71
CA VAL A 20 12.53 -15.87 -20.33
C VAL A 20 13.88 -16.56 -20.29
N ALA A 21 14.32 -16.98 -21.47
CA ALA A 21 15.63 -17.57 -21.70
C ALA A 21 16.73 -16.50 -21.58
N VAL A 22 17.75 -16.83 -20.79
CA VAL A 22 19.03 -16.13 -20.70
C VAL A 22 19.76 -16.31 -22.03
N LEU A 23 20.16 -15.20 -22.66
CA LEU A 23 21.15 -15.20 -23.73
C LEU A 23 22.18 -14.12 -23.45
N ALA A 24 23.34 -14.61 -23.03
CA ALA A 24 24.59 -13.89 -22.93
C ALA A 24 25.04 -13.44 -24.32
N ALA A 25 25.33 -12.15 -24.47
CA ALA A 25 26.19 -11.64 -25.52
C ALA A 25 27.18 -10.68 -24.86
N GLY A 26 28.42 -11.16 -24.75
CA GLY A 26 29.53 -10.37 -24.24
C GLY A 26 29.95 -9.32 -25.26
N VAL A 27 30.27 -8.13 -24.76
CA VAL A 27 31.23 -7.24 -25.41
C VAL A 27 32.12 -6.63 -24.33
N SER A 28 33.37 -7.09 -24.38
CA SER A 28 34.63 -6.45 -23.98
C SER A 28 34.60 -5.20 -23.10
N LEU A 29 35.17 -5.35 -21.91
CA LEU A 29 35.69 -4.28 -21.05
C LEU A 29 36.79 -3.47 -21.74
N PRO A 30 36.94 -2.17 -21.43
CA PRO A 30 38.24 -1.55 -21.19
C PRO A 30 38.51 -1.47 -19.66
N PRO A 31 39.76 -1.64 -19.22
CA PRO A 31 40.11 -1.62 -17.81
C PRO A 31 40.25 -0.19 -17.29
N SER A 32 40.09 -0.05 -15.98
CA SER A 32 40.68 1.02 -15.16
C SER A 32 40.06 2.41 -15.29
N PHE A 33 38.89 2.57 -14.66
CA PHE A 33 38.73 3.70 -13.74
C PHE A 33 38.44 3.12 -12.36
N ALA A 34 39.45 3.17 -11.49
CA ALA A 34 39.32 2.86 -10.08
C ALA A 34 38.39 3.90 -9.43
N ALA A 35 37.09 3.60 -9.41
CA ALA A 35 36.16 4.22 -8.48
C ALA A 35 35.95 3.21 -7.34
N PRO A 36 36.10 3.62 -6.07
CA PRO A 36 35.87 2.72 -4.96
C PRO A 36 34.42 2.23 -5.05
N ALA A 37 34.24 0.91 -5.11
CA ALA A 37 32.95 0.25 -5.00
C ALA A 37 32.37 0.59 -3.63
N ALA A 38 31.60 1.67 -3.55
CA ALA A 38 30.74 1.92 -2.41
C ALA A 38 29.77 0.73 -2.32
N PRO A 39 29.66 0.09 -1.15
CA PRO A 39 28.93 -1.15 -1.00
C PRO A 39 27.44 -0.93 -1.32
N VAL A 40 26.97 -1.50 -2.44
CA VAL A 40 25.55 -1.55 -2.82
C VAL A 40 24.71 -2.34 -1.79
N SER A 41 25.37 -3.05 -0.87
CA SER A 41 24.74 -3.75 0.25
C SER A 41 24.01 -2.85 1.25
N VAL A 42 24.29 -1.54 1.29
CA VAL A 42 23.63 -0.62 2.25
C VAL A 42 22.27 -0.12 1.74
N LEU A 43 22.04 -0.14 0.42
CA LEU A 43 20.85 0.48 -0.15
C LEU A 43 19.61 -0.43 -0.09
N LEU A 44 19.78 -1.76 -0.20
CA LEU A 44 18.66 -2.72 -0.13
C LEU A 44 18.15 -2.94 1.29
N ASP A 45 19.00 -2.76 2.31
CA ASP A 45 18.65 -2.99 3.72
C ASP A 45 17.75 -1.86 4.29
N SER A 46 17.70 -0.70 3.62
CA SER A 46 16.90 0.47 4.01
C SER A 46 15.61 0.68 3.20
N VAL A 47 15.43 -0.05 2.09
CA VAL A 47 14.19 -0.05 1.28
C VAL A 47 12.94 -0.39 2.11
N PRO A 48 12.92 -1.46 2.94
CA PRO A 48 11.70 -1.81 3.68
C PRO A 48 11.37 -0.75 4.74
N VAL A 49 12.37 -0.15 5.37
CA VAL A 49 12.16 0.90 6.39
C VAL A 49 11.64 2.19 5.76
N SER A 50 12.23 2.62 4.65
CA SER A 50 11.81 3.85 3.94
C SER A 50 10.41 3.72 3.31
N ALA A 51 10.05 2.54 2.81
CA ALA A 51 8.70 2.28 2.30
C ALA A 51 7.65 2.35 3.42
N LEU A 52 7.92 1.77 4.61
CA LEU A 52 7.01 1.85 5.75
C LEU A 52 6.89 3.25 6.33
N GLN A 53 7.98 4.02 6.36
CA GLN A 53 7.94 5.44 6.77
C GLN A 53 7.12 6.27 5.79
N SER A 54 7.31 6.07 4.48
CA SER A 54 6.54 6.75 3.44
C SER A 54 5.05 6.39 3.51
N LEU A 55 4.73 5.12 3.78
CA LEU A 55 3.36 4.67 4.03
C LEU A 55 2.73 5.39 5.24
N ALA A 56 3.47 5.53 6.35
CA ALA A 56 2.99 6.23 7.54
C ALA A 56 2.68 7.71 7.25
N ILE A 57 3.57 8.39 6.52
CA ILE A 57 3.38 9.79 6.10
C ILE A 57 2.14 9.93 5.21
N ASP A 58 1.99 9.04 4.22
CA ASP A 58 0.84 9.06 3.31
C ASP A 58 -0.49 8.88 4.05
N LEU A 59 -0.53 8.03 5.09
CA LEU A 59 -1.73 7.79 5.90
C LEU A 59 -2.11 9.00 6.76
N VAL A 60 -1.12 9.67 7.35
CA VAL A 60 -1.36 10.93 8.09
C VAL A 60 -1.92 11.98 7.14
N GLN A 61 -1.30 12.15 5.96
CA GLN A 61 -1.76 13.13 5.00
C GLN A 61 -3.16 12.82 4.45
N LEU A 62 -3.49 11.54 4.25
CA LEU A 62 -4.83 11.12 3.85
C LEU A 62 -5.89 11.51 4.89
N ARG A 63 -5.57 11.37 6.18
CA ARG A 63 -6.46 11.77 7.28
C ARG A 63 -6.63 13.28 7.34
N ASP A 64 -5.55 14.03 7.19
CA ASP A 64 -5.57 15.49 7.23
C ASP A 64 -6.37 16.06 6.04
N ASP A 65 -6.17 15.52 4.85
CA ASP A 65 -6.95 15.89 3.66
C ASP A 65 -8.45 15.57 3.84
N GLN A 66 -8.79 14.43 4.45
CA GLN A 66 -10.18 14.07 4.74
C GLN A 66 -10.83 15.05 5.73
N ARG A 67 -10.11 15.44 6.79
CA ARG A 67 -10.60 16.44 7.75
C ARG A 67 -10.78 17.80 7.10
N ALA A 68 -9.84 18.20 6.25
CA ALA A 68 -9.92 19.46 5.53
C ALA A 68 -11.06 19.45 4.49
N GLN A 69 -11.32 18.32 3.84
CA GLN A 69 -12.46 18.15 2.94
C GLN A 69 -13.80 18.32 3.69
N LEU A 70 -13.94 17.71 4.87
CA LEU A 70 -15.14 17.87 5.70
C LEU A 70 -15.33 19.32 6.18
N ALA A 71 -14.25 20.02 6.52
CA ALA A 71 -14.32 21.44 6.88
C ALA A 71 -14.72 22.32 5.67
N ALA A 72 -14.32 21.91 4.46
CA ALA A 72 -14.64 22.57 3.20
C ALA A 72 -15.93 22.04 2.55
N ALA A 73 -16.78 21.29 3.27
CA ALA A 73 -17.95 20.59 2.69
C ALA A 73 -18.97 21.51 1.98
N HIS A 74 -18.95 22.81 2.27
CA HIS A 74 -19.80 23.82 1.65
C HIS A 74 -19.27 24.33 0.30
N ASP A 75 -18.02 24.03 -0.06
CA ASP A 75 -17.36 24.47 -1.29
C ASP A 75 -17.08 23.26 -2.19
N ALA A 76 -17.95 23.06 -3.18
CA ALA A 76 -17.88 21.93 -4.09
C ALA A 76 -16.56 21.86 -4.87
N ALA A 77 -15.99 23.01 -5.25
CA ALA A 77 -14.73 23.06 -5.99
C ALA A 77 -13.56 22.62 -5.10
N ARG A 78 -13.56 23.02 -3.83
CA ARG A 78 -12.55 22.57 -2.86
C ARG A 78 -12.73 21.09 -2.53
N VAL A 79 -13.97 20.60 -2.37
CA VAL A 79 -14.26 19.18 -2.15
C VAL A 79 -13.69 18.33 -3.28
N GLN A 80 -13.95 18.71 -4.54
CA GLN A 80 -13.42 18.01 -5.71
C GLN A 80 -11.87 18.01 -5.74
N ALA A 81 -11.24 19.14 -5.41
CA ALA A 81 -9.78 19.19 -5.33
C ALA A 81 -9.20 18.26 -4.25
N TYR A 82 -9.91 18.09 -3.13
CA TYR A 82 -9.53 17.10 -2.11
C TYR A 82 -9.76 15.66 -2.59
N ASP A 83 -10.83 15.38 -3.34
CA ASP A 83 -11.07 14.05 -3.90
C ASP A 83 -9.93 13.59 -4.82
N GLU A 84 -9.45 14.48 -5.67
CA GLU A 84 -8.32 14.24 -6.57
C GLU A 84 -7.03 14.00 -5.78
N ARG A 85 -6.72 14.86 -4.80
CA ARG A 85 -5.55 14.70 -3.91
C ARG A 85 -5.58 13.35 -3.18
N MET A 86 -6.72 13.00 -2.58
CA MET A 86 -6.90 11.73 -1.87
C MET A 86 -6.87 10.52 -2.82
N GLY A 87 -7.35 10.67 -4.07
CA GLY A 87 -7.18 9.68 -5.13
C GLY A 87 -5.71 9.36 -5.39
N ASN A 88 -4.89 10.39 -5.55
CA ASN A 88 -3.44 10.26 -5.76
C ASN A 88 -2.74 9.66 -4.53
N LEU A 89 -3.12 10.08 -3.31
CA LEU A 89 -2.62 9.52 -2.06
C LEU A 89 -2.87 8.01 -1.95
N ARG A 90 -4.10 7.56 -2.27
CA ARG A 90 -4.43 6.13 -2.26
C ARG A 90 -3.58 5.30 -3.22
N GLN A 91 -3.23 5.86 -4.37
CA GLN A 91 -2.30 5.20 -5.30
C GLN A 91 -0.87 5.14 -4.74
N ARG A 92 -0.38 6.20 -4.07
CA ARG A 92 0.93 6.16 -3.41
C ARG A 92 0.98 5.12 -2.29
N ILE A 93 -0.05 5.08 -1.46
CA ILE A 93 -0.22 4.09 -0.39
C ILE A 93 -0.13 2.66 -0.95
N ALA A 94 -0.86 2.38 -2.02
CA ALA A 94 -0.82 1.07 -2.69
C ALA A 94 0.59 0.74 -3.22
N ARG A 95 1.31 1.73 -3.78
CA ARG A 95 2.69 1.54 -4.23
C ARG A 95 3.65 1.26 -3.08
N HIS A 96 3.60 2.03 -2.00
CA HIS A 96 4.47 1.84 -0.83
C HIS A 96 4.23 0.49 -0.14
N ALA A 97 2.97 0.08 -0.01
CA ALA A 97 2.64 -1.27 0.45
C ALA A 97 3.18 -2.35 -0.52
N GLY A 98 3.06 -2.13 -1.84
CA GLY A 98 3.61 -3.03 -2.85
C GLY A 98 5.14 -3.16 -2.79
N TYR A 99 5.86 -2.06 -2.53
CA TYR A 99 7.31 -2.12 -2.37
C TYR A 99 7.74 -2.95 -1.17
N PHE A 100 7.06 -2.80 -0.03
CA PHE A 100 7.35 -3.64 1.13
C PHE A 100 6.97 -5.12 0.90
N GLN A 101 5.90 -5.39 0.14
CA GLN A 101 5.59 -6.76 -0.25
C GLN A 101 6.66 -7.36 -1.17
N ALA A 102 7.23 -6.56 -2.06
CA ALA A 102 8.29 -6.97 -2.99
C ALA A 102 9.62 -7.26 -2.31
N THR A 103 9.87 -6.75 -1.10
CA THR A 103 11.04 -7.17 -0.29
C THR A 103 10.89 -8.57 0.30
N ALA A 104 9.77 -9.26 0.02
CA ALA A 104 9.48 -10.63 0.44
C ALA A 104 9.68 -10.84 1.96
N PRO A 105 8.93 -10.13 2.82
CA PRO A 105 9.04 -10.32 4.27
C PRO A 105 8.81 -11.79 4.63
N GLN A 106 9.56 -12.31 5.60
CA GLN A 106 9.52 -13.72 6.00
C GLN A 106 9.10 -13.89 7.46
N GLY A 107 8.54 -15.05 7.78
CA GLY A 107 8.18 -15.43 9.15
C GLY A 107 7.22 -14.43 9.80
N GLU A 108 7.63 -13.87 10.93
CA GLU A 108 6.79 -12.97 11.73
C GLU A 108 6.53 -11.62 11.03
N GLN A 109 7.49 -11.10 10.26
CA GLN A 109 7.30 -9.85 9.50
C GLN A 109 6.21 -10.00 8.44
N ALA A 110 6.11 -11.17 7.79
CA ALA A 110 5.06 -11.45 6.82
C ALA A 110 3.67 -11.45 7.46
N ARG A 111 3.56 -12.01 8.68
CA ARG A 111 2.30 -12.05 9.44
C ARG A 111 1.88 -10.65 9.88
N GLN A 112 2.80 -9.89 10.47
CA GLN A 112 2.56 -8.50 10.87
C GLN A 112 2.15 -7.64 9.68
N PHE A 113 2.84 -7.79 8.55
CA PHE A 113 2.49 -7.05 7.34
C PHE A 113 1.12 -7.44 6.77
N ALA A 114 0.72 -8.72 6.83
CA ALA A 114 -0.61 -9.14 6.43
C ALA A 114 -1.71 -8.48 7.30
N VAL A 115 -1.48 -8.34 8.61
CA VAL A 115 -2.39 -7.61 9.51
C VAL A 115 -2.45 -6.13 9.12
N VAL A 116 -1.31 -5.48 8.88
CA VAL A 116 -1.26 -4.09 8.40
C VAL A 116 -2.04 -3.93 7.08
N GLN A 117 -1.87 -4.83 6.12
CA GLN A 117 -2.60 -4.79 4.85
C GLN A 117 -4.11 -4.94 5.04
N GLN A 118 -4.55 -5.84 5.94
CA GLN A 118 -5.96 -6.01 6.25
C GLN A 118 -6.57 -4.75 6.87
N GLN A 119 -5.90 -4.17 7.87
CA GLN A 119 -6.34 -2.95 8.55
C GLN A 119 -6.34 -1.74 7.59
N LEU A 120 -5.33 -1.67 6.71
CA LEU A 120 -5.27 -0.65 5.66
C LEU A 120 -6.46 -0.76 4.70
N GLY A 121 -6.81 -1.96 4.27
CA GLY A 121 -7.97 -2.20 3.41
C GLY A 121 -9.28 -1.75 4.06
N GLN A 122 -9.47 -2.04 5.35
CA GLN A 122 -10.63 -1.60 6.13
C GLN A 122 -10.68 -0.08 6.25
N TYR A 123 -9.55 0.56 6.59
CA TYR A 123 -9.45 2.01 6.72
C TYR A 123 -9.82 2.72 5.41
N LEU A 124 -9.27 2.26 4.29
CA LEU A 124 -9.58 2.82 2.96
C LEU A 124 -11.03 2.55 2.52
N ALA A 125 -11.66 1.49 3.01
CA ALA A 125 -13.08 1.22 2.77
C ALA A 125 -13.98 2.18 3.57
N GLN A 126 -13.68 2.39 4.86
CA GLN A 126 -14.35 3.36 5.72
C GLN A 126 -14.25 4.78 5.14
N GLN A 127 -13.07 5.16 4.66
CA GLN A 127 -12.88 6.47 4.01
C GLN A 127 -13.76 6.64 2.76
N ARG A 128 -13.91 5.59 1.94
CA ARG A 128 -14.80 5.61 0.77
C ARG A 128 -16.28 5.71 1.15
N LEU A 129 -16.67 5.19 2.31
CA LEU A 129 -18.02 5.37 2.84
C LEU A 129 -18.23 6.81 3.34
N ALA A 130 -17.26 7.36 4.07
CA ALA A 130 -17.30 8.76 4.50
C ALA A 130 -17.42 9.72 3.32
N ASN A 131 -16.65 9.49 2.25
CA ASN A 131 -16.72 10.31 1.04
C ASN A 131 -18.06 10.19 0.33
N ARG A 132 -18.64 8.97 0.26
CA ARG A 132 -19.97 8.77 -0.30
C ARG A 132 -21.05 9.51 0.50
N ALA A 133 -20.98 9.47 1.83
CA ALA A 133 -21.89 10.22 2.69
C ALA A 133 -21.75 11.74 2.49
N LEU A 134 -20.51 12.23 2.37
CA LEU A 134 -20.22 13.64 2.07
C LEU A 134 -20.88 14.07 0.75
N HIS A 135 -20.69 13.31 -0.33
CA HIS A 135 -21.31 13.62 -1.63
C HIS A 135 -22.83 13.44 -1.66
N ALA A 136 -23.37 12.60 -0.77
CA ALA A 136 -24.82 12.47 -0.57
C ALA A 136 -25.40 13.65 0.24
N GLY A 137 -24.57 14.55 0.77
CA GLY A 137 -24.98 15.66 1.63
C GLY A 137 -25.20 15.28 3.09
N ASP A 138 -24.97 14.02 3.47
CA ASP A 138 -25.07 13.56 4.86
C ASP A 138 -23.75 13.85 5.61
N LEU A 139 -23.60 15.11 6.02
CA LEU A 139 -22.41 15.57 6.74
C LEU A 139 -22.27 14.91 8.11
N TYR A 140 -23.38 14.56 8.76
CA TYR A 140 -23.36 13.90 10.06
C TYR A 140 -22.78 12.49 9.93
N GLN A 141 -23.28 11.71 8.97
CA GLN A 141 -22.75 10.38 8.68
C GLN A 141 -21.30 10.45 8.17
N ALA A 142 -20.96 11.43 7.32
CA ALA A 142 -19.60 11.61 6.82
C ALA A 142 -18.60 11.91 7.96
N GLN A 143 -18.98 12.76 8.92
CA GLN A 143 -18.17 13.04 10.11
C GLN A 143 -18.06 11.82 11.02
N ALA A 144 -19.17 11.12 11.29
CA ALA A 144 -19.15 9.91 12.12
C ALA A 144 -18.21 8.84 11.54
N LEU A 145 -18.27 8.63 10.22
CA LEU A 145 -17.40 7.68 9.52
C LEU A 145 -15.94 8.15 9.46
N SER A 146 -15.68 9.45 9.43
CA SER A 146 -14.32 10.00 9.34
C SER A 146 -13.60 10.12 10.68
N LEU A 147 -14.33 10.41 11.76
CA LEU A 147 -13.76 10.53 13.10
C LEU A 147 -13.46 9.16 13.70
N GLY A 148 -14.26 8.16 13.30
CA GLY A 148 -14.20 6.84 13.88
C GLY A 148 -14.64 6.80 15.35
N GLN A 149 -14.84 5.61 15.90
CA GLN A 149 -14.95 5.37 17.33
C GLN A 149 -13.56 5.30 17.98
N PRO A 150 -13.45 5.56 19.30
CA PRO A 150 -12.24 5.25 20.05
C PRO A 150 -11.89 3.76 19.94
N GLY A 151 -10.65 3.42 19.60
CA GLY A 151 -10.24 2.03 19.32
C GLY A 151 -10.46 1.58 17.87
N ASP A 152 -10.77 2.49 16.96
CA ASP A 152 -11.06 2.19 15.56
C ASP A 152 -9.87 1.69 14.74
N THR A 153 -10.21 1.21 13.55
CA THR A 153 -9.32 0.76 12.48
C THR A 153 -8.10 1.66 12.25
N HIS A 154 -8.20 2.98 12.37
CA HIS A 154 -7.05 3.88 12.24
C HIS A 154 -6.01 3.69 13.35
N GLN A 155 -6.46 3.62 14.61
CA GLN A 155 -5.57 3.45 15.75
C GLN A 155 -4.90 2.07 15.71
N ILE A 156 -5.68 1.04 15.38
CA ILE A 156 -5.16 -0.32 15.18
C ILE A 156 -4.14 -0.33 14.03
N LEU A 157 -4.47 0.24 12.87
CA LEU A 157 -3.54 0.35 11.74
C LEU A 157 -2.23 1.05 12.12
N TRP A 158 -2.32 2.16 12.86
CA TRP A 158 -1.15 2.92 13.28
C TRP A 158 -0.26 2.13 14.25
N THR A 159 -0.86 1.45 15.23
CA THR A 159 -0.14 0.59 16.17
C THR A 159 0.54 -0.57 15.44
N GLU A 160 -0.16 -1.26 14.54
CA GLU A 160 0.41 -2.37 13.77
C GLU A 160 1.53 -1.91 12.83
N LEU A 161 1.40 -0.73 12.23
CA LEU A 161 2.44 -0.14 11.39
C LEU A 161 3.71 0.20 12.20
N GLN A 162 3.55 0.75 13.41
CA GLN A 162 4.67 1.01 14.32
C GLN A 162 5.35 -0.28 14.79
N ASN A 163 4.56 -1.30 15.12
CA ASN A 163 5.07 -2.62 15.51
C ASN A 163 5.89 -3.27 14.38
N LEU A 164 5.41 -3.14 13.14
CA LEU A 164 6.13 -3.64 11.97
C LEU A 164 7.43 -2.85 11.73
N GLN A 165 7.41 -1.52 11.81
CA GLN A 165 8.60 -0.68 11.69
C GLN A 165 9.66 -1.02 12.76
N ALA A 166 9.24 -1.27 14.01
CA ALA A 166 10.12 -1.68 15.08
C ALA A 166 10.70 -3.09 14.85
N SER A 167 9.93 -3.99 14.24
CA SER A 167 10.37 -5.36 13.94
C SER A 167 11.36 -5.42 12.78
N VAL A 168 11.22 -4.54 11.79
CA VAL A 168 12.16 -4.43 10.66
C VAL A 168 13.48 -3.79 11.11
N THR A 169 13.43 -2.75 11.93
CA THR A 169 14.64 -2.07 12.45
C THR A 169 15.47 -2.95 13.39
N LYS A 170 14.85 -3.84 14.17
CA LYS A 170 15.57 -4.80 15.03
C LYS A 170 16.37 -5.87 14.27
N VAL A 171 15.97 -6.21 13.04
CA VAL A 171 16.68 -7.19 12.21
C VAL A 171 17.89 -6.56 11.50
N GLY A 172 17.86 -5.25 11.26
CA GLY A 172 18.94 -4.49 10.59
C GLY A 172 20.11 -4.06 11.47
N THR A 173 20.11 -4.35 12.78
CA THR A 173 21.30 -4.14 13.63
C THR A 173 22.21 -5.37 13.56
N PRO A 174 23.35 -5.33 12.82
CA PRO A 174 24.36 -6.37 12.96
C PRO A 174 24.85 -6.36 14.40
N GLN A 175 24.70 -7.50 15.06
CA GLN A 175 25.24 -7.77 16.38
C GLN A 175 26.77 -7.80 16.25
N HIS A 176 27.44 -6.65 16.42
CA HIS A 176 28.88 -6.60 16.59
C HIS A 176 29.24 -7.33 17.88
N ARG A 177 29.65 -8.60 17.74
CA ARG A 177 30.53 -9.28 18.68
C ARG A 177 31.93 -9.30 18.12
#